data_AF-A0A556ACA9-F1
#
_entry.id   AF-A0A556ACA9-F1
#
_cell.length_a   1.000
_cell.length_b   1.000
_cell.length_c   1.000
_cell.angle_alpha   90.00
_cell.angle_beta   90.00
_cell.angle_gamma   90.00
#
_symmetry.space_group_name_H-M   'P 1'
#
loop_
_entity.id
_entity.type
_entity.pdbx_description
1 polymer ?
#
loop_
_entity_poly.entity_id
_entity_poly.type
_entity_poly.pdbx_seq_one_letter_code
_entity_poly.pdbx_strand_id
1 'polypeptide(L)' 'MNPEDPGSTNDKQLHHQVFAKLRDAGPDSANAVASLYGLSESDVKALCRQAAGEILEQRGHLHPYEETVRQWAEQ' A
#
# COMPACT_ATOMS: atom_id res chain seq x y z
N MET A 1 -32.26 -2.25 -4.83
CA MET A 1 -31.29 -1.84 -3.79
C MET A 1 -30.17 -2.86 -3.84
N ASN A 2 -28.99 -2.48 -4.33
CA ASN A 2 -27.83 -3.36 -4.28
C ASN A 2 -27.34 -3.43 -2.83
N PRO A 3 -27.03 -4.62 -2.30
CA PRO A 3 -26.44 -4.75 -0.98
C PRO A 3 -25.01 -4.22 -1.05
N GLU A 4 -24.75 -3.14 -0.34
CA GLU A 4 -23.41 -2.64 -0.09
C GLU A 4 -22.70 -3.68 0.77
N ASP A 5 -21.67 -4.33 0.22
CA ASP A 5 -20.74 -5.18 0.94
C ASP A 5 -19.80 -4.27 1.77
N PRO A 6 -19.91 -4.21 3.11
CA PRO A 6 -19.10 -3.29 3.91
C PRO A 6 -17.69 -3.82 4.19
N GLY A 7 -17.32 -5.01 3.69
CA GLY A 7 -16.02 -5.64 3.96
C GLY A 7 -14.97 -5.38 2.88
N SER A 8 -15.37 -5.25 1.61
CA SER A 8 -14.43 -5.19 0.49
C SER A 8 -13.81 -3.80 0.25
N THR A 9 -14.50 -2.72 0.62
CA THR A 9 -14.07 -1.34 0.31
C THR A 9 -12.96 -0.85 1.25
N ASN A 10 -12.98 -1.28 2.52
CA ASN A 10 -12.00 -0.84 3.53
C ASN A 10 -10.62 -1.43 3.27
N ASP A 11 -10.54 -2.73 2.95
CA ASP A 11 -9.27 -3.39 2.65
C ASP A 11 -8.66 -2.87 1.35
N LYS A 12 -9.50 -2.61 0.33
CA LYS A 12 -9.07 -1.95 -0.91
C LYS A 12 -8.54 -0.55 -0.69
N GLN A 13 -9.18 0.22 0.19
CA GLN A 13 -8.69 1.54 0.54
C GLN A 13 -7.40 1.47 1.37
N LEU A 14 -7.26 0.49 2.27
CA LEU A 14 -6.15 0.46 3.21
C LEU A 14 -4.80 0.29 2.51
N HIS A 15 -4.67 -0.67 1.59
CA HIS A 15 -3.38 -0.91 0.94
C HIS A 15 -2.95 0.27 0.06
N HIS A 16 -3.87 0.87 -0.70
CA HIS A 16 -3.58 2.09 -1.48
C HIS A 16 -3.23 3.29 -0.59
N GLN A 17 -3.88 3.45 0.57
CA GLN A 17 -3.55 4.52 1.52
C GLN A 17 -2.17 4.33 2.16
N VAL A 18 -1.85 3.12 2.61
CA VAL A 18 -0.54 2.78 3.19
C VAL A 18 0.56 2.99 2.14
N PHE A 19 0.34 2.51 0.92
CA PHE A 19 1.27 2.69 -0.19
C PHE A 19 1.49 4.17 -0.54
N ALA A 20 0.42 4.96 -0.66
CA ALA A 20 0.52 6.39 -0.93
C ALA A 20 1.30 7.13 0.16
N LYS A 21 1.04 6.82 1.44
CA LYS A 21 1.79 7.42 2.56
C LYS A 21 3.27 7.10 2.50
N LEU A 22 3.65 5.86 2.18
CA LEU A 22 5.06 5.49 2.04
C LEU A 22 5.72 6.02 0.78
N ARG A 23 4.96 6.19 -0.30
CA ARG A 23 5.46 6.86 -1.51
C ARG A 23 5.82 8.32 -1.23
N ASP A 24 4.98 9.02 -0.48
CA ASP A 24 5.19 10.43 -0.14
C ASP A 24 6.23 10.63 0.98
N ALA A 25 6.29 9.75 1.97
CA ALA A 25 7.18 9.89 3.14
C ALA A 25 8.47 9.04 3.09
N GLY A 26 8.56 8.11 2.14
CA GLY A 26 9.66 7.16 2.01
C GLY A 26 9.55 5.91 2.90
N PRO A 27 10.23 4.80 2.55
CA PRO A 27 10.26 3.56 3.33
C PRO A 27 10.76 3.70 4.77
N ASP A 28 11.62 4.67 5.05
CA ASP A 28 12.10 4.97 6.41
C ASP A 28 10.95 5.33 7.37
N SER A 29 9.81 5.76 6.84
CA SER A 29 8.59 6.05 7.59
C SER A 29 7.72 4.81 7.87
N ALA A 30 8.14 3.60 7.46
CA ALA A 30 7.37 2.37 7.61
C ALA A 30 6.90 2.10 9.04
N ASN A 31 7.77 2.29 10.04
CA ASN A 31 7.40 2.10 11.44
C ASN A 31 6.33 3.09 11.92
N ALA A 32 6.38 4.34 11.46
CA ALA A 32 5.39 5.36 11.80
C ALA A 32 4.04 5.06 11.11
N VAL A 33 4.07 4.63 9.84
CA VAL A 33 2.86 4.21 9.11
C VAL A 33 2.27 2.96 9.74
N ALA A 34 3.08 1.95 10.07
CA ALA A 34 2.66 0.74 10.76
C ALA A 34 1.94 1.07 12.07
N SER A 35 2.53 1.94 12.90
CA SER A 35 1.93 2.40 14.16
C SER A 35 0.61 3.14 13.95
N LEU A 36 0.51 4.00 12.93
CA LEU A 36 -0.70 4.78 12.63
C LEU A 36 -1.90 3.89 12.30
N TYR A 37 -1.66 2.76 11.64
CA TYR A 37 -2.69 1.83 11.20
C TYR A 37 -2.83 0.59 12.09
N GLY A 38 -2.03 0.47 13.16
CA GLY A 38 -2.03 -0.71 14.03
C GLY A 38 -1.54 -1.98 13.32
N LEU A 39 -0.63 -1.84 12.37
CA LEU A 39 -0.09 -2.90 11.52
C LEU A 39 1.34 -3.27 11.95
N SER A 40 1.80 -4.46 11.54
CA SER A 40 3.21 -4.81 11.59
C SER A 40 3.93 -4.31 10.34
N GLU A 41 5.26 -4.17 10.38
CA GLU A 41 6.04 -3.83 9.17
C GLU A 41 5.80 -4.85 8.03
N SER A 42 5.72 -6.15 8.37
CA SER A 42 5.40 -7.21 7.40
C SER A 42 4.05 -7.01 6.71
N ASP A 43 3.05 -6.53 7.45
CA ASP A 43 1.71 -6.25 6.91
C ASP A 43 1.78 -5.02 5.98
N VAL A 44 2.49 -3.98 6.41
CA VAL A 44 2.75 -2.79 5.57
C VAL A 44 3.43 -3.17 4.26
N LYS A 45 4.44 -4.05 4.30
CA LYS A 45 5.09 -4.58 3.09
C LYS A 45 4.12 -5.37 2.22
N ALA A 46 3.29 -6.24 2.79
CA ALA A 46 2.30 -7.01 2.05
C ALA A 46 1.29 -6.08 1.33
N LEU A 47 0.78 -5.07 2.04
CA LEU A 47 -0.12 -4.06 1.48
C LEU A 47 0.56 -3.24 0.37
N CYS A 48 1.83 -2.86 0.55
CA CYS A 48 2.58 -2.13 -0.47
C CYS A 48 2.80 -2.97 -1.74
N ARG A 49 3.12 -4.26 -1.61
CA ARG A 49 3.25 -5.16 -2.76
C ARG A 49 1.93 -5.30 -3.52
N GLN A 50 0.82 -5.44 -2.79
CA GLN A 50 -0.51 -5.52 -3.39
C GLN A 50 -0.86 -4.23 -4.15
N ALA A 51 -0.72 -3.08 -3.51
CA ALA A 51 -1.01 -1.78 -4.14
C ALA A 51 -0.13 -1.54 -5.38
N ALA A 52 1.18 -1.81 -5.28
CA ALA A 52 2.10 -1.68 -6.40
C ALA A 52 1.73 -2.61 -7.57
N GLY A 53 1.32 -3.85 -7.28
CA GLY A 53 0.82 -4.79 -8.28
C GLY A 53 -0.39 -4.24 -9.02
N GLU A 54 -1.40 -3.78 -8.29
CA GLU A 54 -2.62 -3.21 -8.90
C GLU A 54 -2.32 -1.97 -9.75
N ILE A 55 -1.45 -1.08 -9.27
CA ILE A 55 -1.06 0.12 -10.04
C ILE A 55 -0.32 -0.28 -11.31
N LEU A 56 0.58 -1.26 -11.22
CA LEU A 56 1.32 -1.78 -12.38
C LEU A 56 0.37 -2.44 -13.39
N GLU A 57 -0.61 -3.21 -12.95
CA GLU A 57 -1.64 -3.80 -13.82
C GLU A 57 -2.49 -2.73 -14.51
N GLN A 58 -2.84 -1.64 -13.81
CA GLN A 58 -3.68 -0.57 -14.34
C GLN A 58 -2.94 0.40 -15.28
N ARG A 59 -1.69 0.75 -14.94
CA ARG A 59 -0.93 1.82 -15.63
C ARG A 59 0.19 1.27 -16.51
N GLY A 60 0.57 0.00 -16.36
CA GLY A 60 1.70 -0.63 -17.05
C GLY A 60 3.08 -0.19 -16.56
N HIS A 61 3.15 0.72 -15.58
CA HIS A 61 4.39 1.23 -15.00
C HIS A 61 4.17 1.79 -13.59
N LEU A 62 5.26 1.88 -12.83
CA LEU A 62 5.32 2.61 -11.55
C LEU A 62 6.18 3.86 -11.73
N HIS A 63 5.84 4.94 -11.02
CA HIS A 63 6.74 6.08 -10.91
C HIS A 63 7.99 5.72 -10.07
N PRO A 64 9.11 6.45 -10.16
CA PRO A 64 10.33 6.14 -9.41
C PRO A 64 10.11 6.03 -7.89
N TYR A 65 9.28 6.90 -7.32
CA TYR A 65 8.95 6.85 -5.89
C TYR A 65 8.09 5.64 -5.50
N GLU A 66 7.23 5.17 -6.40
CA GLU A 66 6.38 3.99 -6.22
C GLU A 66 7.22 2.71 -6.37
N GLU A 67 8.17 2.70 -7.30
CA GLU A 67 9.14 1.62 -7.49
C GLU A 67 10.03 1.44 -6.25
N THR A 68 10.53 2.54 -5.65
CA THR A 68 11.30 2.47 -4.40
C THR A 68 10.53 1.79 -3.27
N VAL A 69 9.23 2.12 -3.11
CA VAL A 69 8.38 1.48 -2.08
C VAL A 69 8.16 0.01 -2.41
N ARG A 70 7.93 -0.34 -3.68
CA ARG A 70 7.79 -1.74 -4.11
C ARG A 70 9.07 -2.53 -3.80
N GLN A 71 10.23 -2.04 -4.21
CA GLN A 71 11.52 -2.70 -4.00
C GLN A 71 11.83 -2.89 -2.52
N TRP A 72 11.53 -1.90 -1.68
CA TRP A 72 11.65 -2.06 -0.23
C TRP A 72 10.70 -3.13 0.31
N ALA A 73 9.46 -3.18 -0.19
CA ALA A 73 8.48 -4.17 0.25
C ALA A 73 8.80 -5.60 -0.21
N GLU A 74 9.68 -5.78 -1.21
CA GLU A 74 10.18 -7.07 -1.68
C GLU A 74 11.41 -7.60 -0.92
N GLN A 75 12.04 -6.77 -0.07
CA GLN A 75 13.11 -7.17 0.85
C GLN A 75 12.57 -7.84 2.11
#